data_AF-A0A6J0LTP0-F1
#
_entry.id   AF-A0A6J0LTP0-F1
#
_cell.length_a   1.000
_cell.length_b   1.000
_cell.length_c   1.000
_cell.angle_alpha   90.00
_cell.angle_beta   90.00
_cell.angle_gamma   90.00
#
_symmetry.space_group_name_H-M   'P 1'
#
loop_
_entity.id
_entity.type
_entity.pdbx_description
1 polymer ?
#
loop_
_entity_poly.entity_id
_entity_poly.type
_entity_poly.pdbx_seq_one_letter_code
_entity_poly.pdbx_strand_id
1 'polypeptide(L)'
;MASLELWKKIVAPLSSNGRMWKMACTTVAAPFSSGVESSAPVKVEKESSGPIKPEKQKVEKRKVFQKLKSLTVETIDLIIREEGKKGVFVDQEDLVRWARLLKNRKPENALEIFRWMDKKKMVFSPSQLELYVDLLGKVKGHAAASAYFNKVEPNFDEMDVDAKNRPAYLKVLHRFHVAGQSRTKGLIPYVLKYPKCDDNWNLLE
;
A
#
# COMPACT_ATOMS: atom_id res chain seq x y z
N MET A 1 -30.98 39.07 13.67
CA MET A 1 -30.24 39.76 12.59
C MET A 1 -29.24 40.70 13.22
N ALA A 2 -27.94 40.42 13.07
CA ALA A 2 -26.78 41.30 13.25
C ALA A 2 -25.56 40.42 12.96
N SER A 3 -25.12 40.36 11.71
CA SER A 3 -24.12 41.24 11.07
C SER A 3 -22.71 40.96 11.57
N LEU A 4 -22.01 40.20 10.73
CA LEU A 4 -20.57 40.19 10.54
C LEU A 4 -20.06 41.64 10.41
N GLU A 5 -18.91 41.95 10.98
CA GLU A 5 -17.75 42.44 10.21
C GLU A 5 -16.56 42.85 11.10
N LEU A 6 -15.37 42.68 10.51
CA LEU A 6 -14.01 42.96 10.99
C LEU A 6 -13.51 42.02 12.10
N TRP A 7 -12.27 41.50 12.06
CA TRP A 7 -11.03 42.22 11.77
C TRP A 7 -9.94 41.38 11.06
N LYS A 8 -9.14 42.12 10.27
CA LYS A 8 -7.68 41.99 10.06
C LYS A 8 -7.13 40.95 9.07
N LYS A 9 -7.03 41.41 7.82
CA LYS A 9 -5.81 41.46 6.98
C LYS A 9 -4.52 41.06 7.72
N ILE A 10 -3.87 39.99 7.28
CA ILE A 10 -2.40 39.81 7.39
C ILE A 10 -1.86 39.35 6.04
N VAL A 11 -0.80 40.05 5.65
CA VAL A 11 0.03 39.93 4.46
C VAL A 11 0.73 38.57 4.41
N ALA A 12 0.70 37.91 3.25
CA ALA A 12 1.49 36.71 3.00
C ALA A 12 2.96 37.09 2.71
N PRO A 13 3.95 36.49 3.39
CA PRO A 13 5.30 36.42 2.86
C PRO A 13 5.43 35.20 1.95
N LEU A 14 5.87 35.46 0.72
CA LEU A 14 6.50 34.46 -0.14
C LEU A 14 7.74 33.94 0.60
N SER A 15 7.74 32.68 1.01
CA SER A 15 8.95 32.03 1.54
C SER A 15 9.11 30.66 0.91
N SER A 16 9.81 30.68 -0.23
CA SER A 16 10.55 29.53 -0.71
C SER A 16 11.66 29.23 0.29
N ASN A 17 11.78 27.98 0.75
CA ASN A 17 13.04 27.51 1.29
C ASN A 17 13.20 26.01 1.06
N GLY A 18 14.17 25.67 0.22
CA GLY A 18 14.46 24.29 -0.17
C GLY A 18 15.80 24.13 -0.88
N ARG A 19 16.85 24.78 -0.34
CA ARG A 19 18.28 24.46 -0.52
C ARG A 19 18.88 24.66 -1.93
N MET A 20 19.52 25.81 -2.09
CA MET A 20 20.52 26.10 -3.11
C MET A 20 21.79 25.27 -2.89
N TRP A 21 22.13 24.39 -3.83
CA TRP A 21 23.49 23.89 -4.03
C TRP A 21 23.79 24.02 -5.53
N LYS A 22 24.24 25.22 -5.97
CA LYS A 22 24.87 25.41 -7.27
C LYS A 22 26.38 25.43 -7.02
N MET A 23 27.02 24.29 -7.25
CA MET A 23 28.48 24.21 -7.34
C MET A 23 28.90 24.88 -8.66
N ALA A 24 29.76 25.89 -8.55
CA ALA A 24 30.49 26.42 -9.68
C ALA A 24 31.63 25.44 -10.02
N CYS A 25 31.63 24.89 -11.23
CA CYS A 25 32.79 24.17 -11.75
C CYS A 25 33.76 25.21 -12.34
N THR A 26 34.80 25.54 -11.59
CA THR A 26 35.94 26.27 -12.15
C THR A 26 36.75 25.32 -13.02
N THR A 27 36.52 25.38 -14.32
CA THR A 27 37.37 24.78 -15.35
C THR A 27 38.66 25.58 -15.43
N VAL A 28 39.78 24.98 -15.04
CA VAL A 28 41.12 25.42 -15.47
C VAL A 28 41.76 24.27 -16.23
N ALA A 29 42.19 24.58 -17.44
CA ALA A 29 42.80 23.65 -18.38
C ALA A 29 44.33 23.61 -18.20
N ALA A 30 44.87 22.36 -18.23
CA ALA A 30 46.19 21.90 -18.72
C ALA A 30 47.48 22.44 -18.04
N PRO A 31 48.70 21.90 -18.30
CA PRO A 31 49.10 20.77 -19.18
C PRO A 31 50.09 19.72 -18.60
N PHE A 32 50.18 18.58 -19.33
CA PHE A 32 51.30 17.63 -19.60
C PHE A 32 52.40 17.31 -18.55
N SER A 33 52.67 16.00 -18.33
CA SER A 33 53.81 15.26 -18.94
C SER A 33 54.31 14.07 -18.10
N SER A 34 54.45 12.92 -18.76
CA SER A 34 55.43 11.81 -18.64
C SER A 34 55.82 11.20 -17.27
N GLY A 35 55.77 9.85 -17.22
CA GLY A 35 56.92 9.06 -16.72
C GLY A 35 56.65 7.89 -15.77
N VAL A 36 56.84 6.68 -16.31
CA VAL A 36 57.46 5.48 -15.71
C VAL A 36 56.65 4.53 -14.79
N GLU A 37 56.99 3.26 -15.01
CA GLU A 37 56.49 1.96 -14.58
C GLU A 37 56.50 1.67 -13.06
N SER A 38 55.59 0.79 -12.62
CA SER A 38 55.90 -0.56 -12.13
C SER A 38 55.01 -1.04 -10.97
N SER A 39 54.61 -2.31 -11.10
CA SER A 39 54.25 -3.30 -10.06
C SER A 39 52.91 -3.21 -9.29
N ALA A 40 52.17 -4.32 -9.41
CA ALA A 40 50.95 -4.69 -8.69
C ALA A 40 51.28 -5.29 -7.28
N PRO A 41 50.32 -5.92 -6.56
CA PRO A 41 49.07 -5.41 -6.01
C PRO A 41 48.96 -5.69 -4.49
N VAL A 42 48.23 -4.87 -3.71
CA VAL A 42 47.68 -5.34 -2.42
C VAL A 42 46.23 -4.92 -2.26
N LYS A 43 45.41 -5.96 -2.16
CA LYS A 43 43.96 -5.98 -1.94
C LYS A 43 43.74 -5.86 -0.43
N VAL A 44 43.16 -4.75 0.04
CA VAL A 44 42.52 -4.68 1.35
C VAL A 44 41.09 -4.22 1.14
N GLU A 45 40.19 -5.02 1.68
CA GLU A 45 38.80 -5.05 1.35
C GLU A 45 38.06 -3.82 1.85
N LYS A 46 37.18 -3.41 0.95
CA LYS A 46 36.42 -2.19 0.92
C LYS A 46 35.11 -2.43 1.66
N GLU A 47 34.99 -2.00 2.91
CA GLU A 47 33.68 -1.69 3.50
C GLU A 47 33.17 -0.39 2.86
N SER A 48 32.72 -0.52 1.61
CA SER A 48 32.00 0.53 0.91
C SER A 48 30.53 0.31 1.13
N SER A 49 29.97 1.11 2.03
CA SER A 49 28.57 1.55 2.12
C SER A 49 28.11 2.24 0.83
N GLY A 50 28.30 1.57 -0.31
CA GLY A 50 27.90 2.07 -1.62
C GLY A 50 26.38 1.97 -1.78
N PRO A 51 25.77 2.88 -2.56
CA PRO A 51 24.36 2.83 -2.88
C PRO A 51 24.04 1.48 -3.52
N ILE A 52 23.11 0.74 -2.91
CA ILE A 52 22.67 -0.57 -3.42
C ILE A 52 22.11 -0.35 -4.83
N LYS A 53 22.73 -0.99 -5.83
CA LYS A 53 22.23 -0.95 -7.21
C LYS A 53 20.77 -1.42 -7.22
N PRO A 54 19.83 -0.70 -7.88
CA PRO A 54 18.39 -0.98 -7.83
C PRO A 54 18.04 -2.41 -8.28
N GLU A 55 18.87 -2.99 -9.13
CA GLU A 55 18.73 -4.36 -9.61
C GLU A 55 18.93 -5.42 -8.52
N LYS A 56 19.90 -5.20 -7.61
CA LYS A 56 20.15 -6.09 -6.47
C LYS A 56 18.98 -6.08 -5.50
N GLN A 57 18.42 -4.90 -5.22
CA GLN A 57 17.26 -4.76 -4.34
C GLN A 57 16.01 -5.45 -4.91
N LYS A 58 15.80 -5.38 -6.24
CA LYS A 58 14.68 -6.07 -6.91
C LYS A 58 14.80 -7.60 -6.80
N VAL A 59 16.00 -8.15 -6.94
CA VAL A 59 16.24 -9.60 -6.78
C VAL A 59 15.95 -10.04 -5.36
N GLU A 60 16.42 -9.30 -4.36
CA GLU A 60 16.17 -9.63 -2.96
C GLU A 60 14.68 -9.51 -2.59
N LYS A 61 13.98 -8.45 -3.01
CA LYS A 61 12.52 -8.31 -2.84
C LYS A 61 11.74 -9.48 -3.46
N ARG A 62 12.21 -10.07 -4.56
CA ARG A 62 11.60 -11.30 -5.12
C ARG A 62 11.76 -12.49 -4.18
N LYS A 63 12.91 -12.65 -3.51
CA LYS A 63 13.11 -13.74 -2.53
C LYS A 63 12.17 -13.58 -1.35
N VAL A 64 12.01 -12.36 -0.83
CA VAL A 64 11.01 -12.05 0.21
C VAL A 64 9.62 -12.47 -0.24
N PHE A 65 9.21 -12.07 -1.44
CA PHE A 65 7.90 -12.45 -1.98
C PHE A 65 7.70 -13.98 -2.08
N GLN A 66 8.72 -14.75 -2.48
CA GLN A 66 8.61 -16.21 -2.52
C GLN A 66 8.39 -16.80 -1.12
N LYS A 67 9.11 -16.29 -0.11
CA LYS A 67 8.88 -16.68 1.29
C LYS A 67 7.48 -16.30 1.77
N LEU A 68 6.98 -15.12 1.39
CA LEU A 68 5.62 -14.69 1.73
C LEU A 68 4.55 -15.56 1.04
N LYS A 69 4.82 -16.05 -0.17
CA LYS A 69 3.92 -16.95 -0.89
C LYS A 69 3.74 -18.30 -0.19
N SER A 70 4.68 -18.73 0.65
CA SER A 70 4.63 -19.96 1.44
C SER A 70 4.27 -19.75 2.92
N LEU A 71 3.63 -18.63 3.26
CA LEU A 71 3.41 -18.18 4.64
C LEU A 71 2.63 -19.10 5.58
N THR A 72 3.09 -19.08 6.83
CA THR A 72 2.30 -19.21 8.07
C THR A 72 2.36 -17.87 8.84
N VAL A 73 1.32 -17.52 9.61
CA VAL A 73 1.11 -16.20 10.24
C VAL A 73 2.33 -15.63 10.98
N GLU A 74 2.99 -16.46 11.79
CA GLU A 74 4.13 -16.06 12.62
C GLU A 74 5.39 -15.70 11.80
N THR A 75 5.37 -16.03 10.51
CA THR A 75 6.55 -15.96 9.64
C THR A 75 6.70 -14.61 8.94
N ILE A 76 5.65 -13.76 8.81
CA ILE A 76 5.79 -12.44 8.14
C ILE A 76 6.79 -11.54 8.89
N ASP A 77 6.60 -11.39 10.21
CA ASP A 77 7.46 -10.56 11.06
C ASP A 77 8.90 -11.11 11.08
N LEU A 78 9.07 -12.43 11.02
CA LEU A 78 10.38 -13.06 10.95
C LEU A 78 11.06 -12.78 9.60
N ILE A 79 10.37 -13.00 8.49
CA ILE A 79 10.87 -12.76 7.13
C ILE A 79 11.32 -11.31 6.98
N ILE A 80 10.45 -10.34 7.33
CA ILE A 80 10.77 -8.92 7.14
C ILE A 80 11.97 -8.50 8.01
N ARG A 81 12.05 -8.98 9.26
CA ARG A 81 13.19 -8.68 10.14
C ARG A 81 14.49 -9.32 9.65
N GLU A 82 14.44 -10.59 9.24
CA GLU A 82 15.63 -11.33 8.77
C GLU A 82 16.19 -10.72 7.48
N GLU A 83 15.31 -10.36 6.55
CA GLU A 83 15.69 -9.75 5.27
C GLU A 83 16.10 -8.28 5.46
N GLY A 84 15.53 -7.58 6.43
CA GLY A 84 15.98 -6.25 6.87
C GLY A 84 17.44 -6.26 7.36
N LYS A 85 17.86 -7.29 8.11
CA LYS A 85 19.28 -7.46 8.52
C LYS A 85 20.22 -7.65 7.32
N LYS A 86 19.73 -8.18 6.21
CA LYS A 86 20.47 -8.35 4.95
C LYS A 86 20.47 -7.07 4.09
N GLY A 87 19.90 -5.97 4.59
CA GLY A 87 19.79 -4.69 3.89
C GLY A 87 18.58 -4.59 2.95
N VAL A 88 17.60 -5.49 3.06
CA VAL A 88 16.41 -5.50 2.22
C VAL A 88 15.26 -4.81 2.94
N PHE A 89 14.94 -3.59 2.51
CA PHE A 89 13.81 -2.84 3.03
C PHE A 89 12.54 -3.18 2.24
N VAL A 90 11.52 -3.62 2.97
CA VAL A 90 10.17 -3.90 2.45
C VAL A 90 9.27 -2.77 2.91
N ASP A 91 8.66 -2.08 1.96
CA ASP A 91 7.72 -0.99 2.23
C ASP A 91 6.26 -1.45 2.12
N GLN A 92 5.33 -0.54 2.45
CA GLN A 92 3.89 -0.80 2.38
C GLN A 92 3.44 -1.14 0.95
N GLU A 93 4.00 -0.48 -0.05
CA GLU A 93 3.62 -0.68 -1.46
C GLU A 93 4.03 -2.06 -1.97
N ASP A 94 5.19 -2.56 -1.55
CA ASP A 94 5.65 -3.92 -1.81
C ASP A 94 4.65 -4.94 -1.27
N LEU A 95 4.23 -4.76 -0.01
CA LEU A 95 3.28 -5.65 0.65
C LEU A 95 1.92 -5.65 -0.05
N VAL A 96 1.41 -4.47 -0.39
CA VAL A 96 0.14 -4.32 -1.13
C VAL A 96 0.23 -4.97 -2.50
N ARG A 97 1.34 -4.76 -3.22
CA ARG A 97 1.58 -5.38 -4.53
C ARG A 97 1.60 -6.90 -4.42
N TRP A 98 2.27 -7.45 -3.41
CA TRP A 98 2.32 -8.89 -3.17
C TRP A 98 0.97 -9.48 -2.74
N ALA A 99 0.23 -8.81 -1.87
CA ALA A 99 -1.13 -9.22 -1.51
C ALA A 99 -2.04 -9.23 -2.75
N ARG A 100 -1.91 -8.25 -3.64
CA ARG A 100 -2.66 -8.20 -4.91
C ARG A 100 -2.32 -9.38 -5.83
N LEU A 101 -1.06 -9.80 -5.89
CA LEU A 101 -0.65 -11.00 -6.65
C LEU A 101 -1.21 -12.30 -6.05
N LEU A 102 -1.42 -12.33 -4.73
CA LEU A 102 -1.89 -13.50 -4.00
C LEU A 102 -3.41 -13.59 -3.93
N LYS A 103 -4.16 -12.48 -4.02
CA LYS A 103 -5.62 -12.38 -3.76
C LYS A 103 -6.50 -13.44 -4.46
N ASN A 104 -6.09 -13.89 -5.64
CA ASN A 104 -6.85 -14.86 -6.43
C ASN A 104 -6.39 -16.31 -6.19
N ARG A 105 -5.10 -16.53 -5.93
CA ARG A 105 -4.50 -17.88 -5.84
C ARG A 105 -4.36 -18.38 -4.40
N LYS A 106 -4.10 -17.47 -3.47
CA LYS A 106 -3.90 -17.72 -2.03
C LYS A 106 -4.51 -16.56 -1.23
N PRO A 107 -5.84 -16.42 -1.22
CA PRO A 107 -6.51 -15.31 -0.56
C PRO A 107 -6.23 -15.26 0.95
N GLU A 108 -5.97 -16.40 1.59
CA GLU A 108 -5.60 -16.49 3.01
C GLU A 108 -4.24 -15.81 3.27
N ASN A 109 -3.24 -16.08 2.43
CA ASN A 109 -1.92 -15.44 2.52
C ASN A 109 -2.02 -13.94 2.25
N ALA A 110 -2.83 -13.54 1.26
CA ALA A 110 -3.06 -12.13 0.97
C ALA A 110 -3.71 -11.42 2.17
N LEU A 111 -4.71 -12.05 2.78
CA LEU A 111 -5.37 -11.54 3.98
C LEU A 111 -4.38 -11.38 5.13
N GLU A 112 -3.49 -12.34 5.34
CA GLU A 112 -2.55 -12.30 6.45
C GLU A 112 -1.53 -11.17 6.31
N ILE A 113 -1.12 -10.83 5.09
CA ILE A 113 -0.30 -9.63 4.82
C ILE A 113 -1.04 -8.37 5.29
N PHE A 114 -2.32 -8.22 4.95
CA PHE A 114 -3.10 -7.06 5.39
C PHE A 114 -3.33 -7.03 6.90
N ARG A 115 -3.58 -8.17 7.55
CA ARG A 115 -3.70 -8.25 9.01
C ARG A 115 -2.41 -7.84 9.71
N TRP A 116 -1.26 -8.25 9.16
CA TRP A 116 0.04 -7.82 9.65
C TRP A 116 0.22 -6.31 9.50
N MET A 117 -0.14 -5.73 8.35
CA MET A 117 -0.07 -4.28 8.12
C MET A 117 -0.97 -3.50 9.09
N ASP A 118 -2.20 -3.97 9.32
CA ASP A 118 -3.15 -3.39 10.29
C ASP A 118 -2.59 -3.48 11.73
N LYS A 119 -2.00 -4.62 12.10
CA LYS A 119 -1.32 -4.79 13.40
C LYS A 119 -0.16 -3.81 13.59
N LYS A 120 0.55 -3.48 12.50
CA LYS A 120 1.61 -2.44 12.49
C LYS A 120 1.05 -1.01 12.40
N LYS A 121 -0.27 -0.84 12.42
CA LYS A 121 -0.98 0.45 12.32
C LYS A 121 -0.62 1.23 11.05
N MET A 122 -0.36 0.52 9.94
CA MET A 122 -0.17 1.17 8.64
C MET A 122 -1.50 1.76 8.17
N VAL A 123 -1.47 3.01 7.70
CA VAL A 123 -2.66 3.69 7.18
C VAL A 123 -2.95 3.18 5.77
N PHE A 124 -4.14 2.66 5.55
CA PHE A 124 -4.57 2.21 4.22
C PHE A 124 -5.10 3.37 3.38
N SER A 125 -4.72 3.40 2.11
CA SER A 125 -5.45 4.20 1.11
C SER A 125 -6.86 3.59 0.90
N PRO A 126 -7.80 4.34 0.30
CA PRO A 126 -9.15 3.81 0.02
C PRO A 126 -9.13 2.53 -0.81
N SER A 127 -8.27 2.48 -1.83
CA SER A 127 -8.09 1.29 -2.69
C SER A 127 -7.45 0.11 -1.95
N GLN A 128 -6.62 0.36 -0.95
CA GLN A 128 -6.05 -0.68 -0.10
C GLN A 128 -7.10 -1.20 0.90
N LEU A 129 -7.90 -0.30 1.48
CA LEU A 129 -9.00 -0.67 2.37
C LEU A 129 -10.05 -1.50 1.63
N GLU A 130 -10.41 -1.10 0.41
CA GLU A 130 -11.32 -1.86 -0.47
C GLU A 130 -10.80 -3.29 -0.68
N LEU A 131 -9.53 -3.44 -1.06
CA LEU A 131 -8.93 -4.75 -1.28
C LEU A 131 -8.91 -5.60 0.00
N TYR A 132 -8.63 -4.99 1.15
CA TYR A 132 -8.59 -5.70 2.43
C TYR A 132 -9.98 -6.18 2.85
N VAL A 133 -10.98 -5.30 2.80
CA VAL A 133 -12.38 -5.62 3.13
C VAL A 133 -12.92 -6.71 2.19
N ASP A 134 -12.59 -6.65 0.91
CA ASP A 134 -12.98 -7.68 -0.06
C ASP A 134 -12.37 -9.06 0.27
N LEU A 135 -11.08 -9.08 0.63
CA LEU A 135 -10.39 -10.30 1.08
C LEU A 135 -10.98 -10.85 2.38
N LEU A 136 -11.29 -9.99 3.33
CA LEU A 136 -11.98 -10.34 4.58
C LEU A 136 -13.32 -11.00 4.28
N GLY A 137 -14.13 -10.38 3.42
CA GLY A 137 -15.42 -10.91 3.00
C GLY A 137 -15.31 -12.25 2.31
N LYS A 138 -14.29 -12.43 1.47
CA LYS A 138 -14.03 -13.68 0.73
C LYS A 138 -13.57 -14.83 1.64
N VAL A 139 -12.70 -14.56 2.61
CA VAL A 139 -12.05 -15.61 3.43
C VAL A 139 -12.78 -15.86 4.75
N LYS A 140 -13.31 -14.81 5.39
CA LYS A 140 -13.97 -14.88 6.71
C LYS A 140 -15.48 -14.63 6.64
N GLY A 141 -16.00 -14.24 5.49
CA GLY A 141 -17.42 -13.96 5.29
C GLY A 141 -17.79 -12.49 5.47
N HIS A 142 -18.97 -12.12 5.00
CA HIS A 142 -19.45 -10.73 4.98
C HIS A 142 -19.52 -10.11 6.39
N ALA A 143 -19.89 -10.88 7.41
CA ALA A 143 -19.98 -10.39 8.79
C ALA A 143 -18.64 -9.86 9.30
N ALA A 144 -17.54 -10.56 8.97
CA ALA A 144 -16.20 -10.12 9.33
C ALA A 144 -15.79 -8.85 8.57
N ALA A 145 -16.12 -8.76 7.28
CA ALA A 145 -15.87 -7.57 6.47
C ALA A 145 -16.61 -6.34 7.00
N SER A 146 -17.90 -6.48 7.32
CA SER A 146 -18.73 -5.42 7.89
C SER A 146 -18.23 -4.98 9.27
N ALA A 147 -17.94 -5.92 10.16
CA ALA A 147 -17.40 -5.61 11.49
C ALA A 147 -16.05 -4.87 11.41
N TYR A 148 -15.18 -5.27 10.49
CA TYR A 148 -13.92 -4.56 10.27
C TYR A 148 -14.15 -3.14 9.71
N PHE A 149 -15.00 -2.99 8.69
CA PHE A 149 -15.29 -1.68 8.10
C PHE A 149 -15.84 -0.70 9.15
N ASN A 150 -16.84 -1.11 9.94
CA ASN A 150 -17.41 -0.27 10.98
C ASN A 150 -16.43 0.09 12.10
N LYS A 151 -15.41 -0.76 12.35
CA LYS A 151 -14.31 -0.45 13.28
C LYS A 151 -13.43 0.67 12.74
N VAL A 152 -13.10 0.66 11.45
CA VAL A 152 -12.17 1.64 10.86
C VAL A 152 -12.86 2.94 10.41
N GLU A 153 -14.14 2.85 10.04
CA GLU A 153 -14.96 3.97 9.57
C GLU A 153 -16.28 4.03 10.39
N PRO A 154 -16.23 4.30 11.70
CA PRO A 154 -17.41 4.26 12.58
C PRO A 154 -18.45 5.33 12.26
N ASN A 155 -18.03 6.42 11.63
CA ASN A 155 -18.87 7.56 11.27
C ASN A 155 -19.13 7.62 9.76
N PHE A 156 -19.03 6.49 9.06
CA PHE A 156 -19.28 6.42 7.63
C PHE A 156 -20.73 6.79 7.33
N ASP A 157 -20.94 7.82 6.51
CA ASP A 157 -22.25 8.16 5.97
C ASP A 157 -22.51 7.35 4.70
N GLU A 158 -23.45 6.42 4.77
CA GLU A 158 -23.86 5.61 3.62
C GLU A 158 -24.48 6.46 2.48
N MET A 159 -25.06 7.61 2.82
CA MET A 159 -25.71 8.50 1.86
C MET A 159 -24.72 9.44 1.16
N ASP A 160 -23.50 9.57 1.68
CA ASP A 160 -22.45 10.36 1.06
C ASP A 160 -21.85 9.61 -0.14
N VAL A 161 -22.24 10.03 -1.33
CA VAL A 161 -21.77 9.45 -2.59
C VAL A 161 -20.29 9.73 -2.86
N ASP A 162 -19.75 10.80 -2.28
CA ASP A 162 -18.37 11.23 -2.44
C ASP A 162 -17.48 10.74 -1.28
N ALA A 163 -18.04 9.94 -0.37
CA ALA A 163 -17.30 9.37 0.74
C ALA A 163 -16.08 8.60 0.24
N LYS A 164 -14.90 9.02 0.72
CA LYS A 164 -13.60 8.50 0.28
C LYS A 164 -13.52 6.97 0.31
N ASN A 165 -14.14 6.32 1.29
CA ASN A 165 -14.10 4.87 1.49
C ASN A 165 -15.34 4.13 0.97
N ARG A 166 -16.22 4.81 0.22
CA ARG A 166 -17.40 4.22 -0.43
C ARG A 166 -17.07 2.99 -1.28
N PRO A 167 -15.96 2.93 -2.04
CA PRO A 167 -15.60 1.70 -2.77
C PRO A 167 -15.44 0.47 -1.86
N ALA A 168 -14.88 0.64 -0.66
CA ALA A 168 -14.75 -0.44 0.31
C ALA A 168 -16.11 -0.87 0.89
N TYR A 169 -16.99 0.09 1.18
CA TYR A 169 -18.36 -0.20 1.61
C TYR A 169 -19.15 -1.00 0.57
N LEU A 170 -19.02 -0.65 -0.72
CA LEU A 170 -19.65 -1.40 -1.81
C LEU A 170 -19.17 -2.87 -1.86
N LYS A 171 -17.93 -3.17 -1.47
CA LYS A 171 -17.46 -4.56 -1.34
C LYS A 171 -18.15 -5.29 -0.20
N VAL A 172 -18.42 -4.64 0.94
CA VAL A 172 -19.20 -5.23 2.03
C VAL A 172 -20.59 -5.63 1.53
N LEU A 173 -21.29 -4.72 0.85
CA LEU A 173 -22.62 -4.98 0.29
C LEU A 173 -22.62 -6.10 -0.75
N HIS A 174 -21.67 -6.08 -1.67
CA HIS A 174 -21.51 -7.14 -2.67
C HIS A 174 -21.33 -8.51 -2.00
N ARG A 175 -20.53 -8.60 -0.94
CA ARG A 175 -20.31 -9.86 -0.20
C ARG A 175 -21.55 -10.30 0.56
N PHE A 176 -22.34 -9.38 1.09
CA PHE A 176 -23.65 -9.69 1.68
C PHE A 176 -24.60 -10.31 0.64
N HIS A 177 -24.70 -9.70 -0.54
CA HIS A 177 -25.59 -10.18 -1.60
C HIS A 177 -25.21 -11.58 -2.11
N VAL A 178 -23.92 -11.82 -2.38
CA VAL A 178 -23.41 -13.14 -2.78
C VAL A 178 -23.70 -14.20 -1.72
N ALA A 179 -23.55 -13.87 -0.43
CA ALA A 179 -23.87 -14.78 0.66
C ALA A 179 -25.38 -15.08 0.75
N GLY A 180 -26.24 -14.09 0.48
CA GLY A 180 -27.70 -14.26 0.42
C GLY A 180 -28.14 -15.20 -0.71
N GLN A 181 -27.63 -15.00 -1.92
CA GLN A 181 -27.93 -15.88 -3.07
C GLN A 181 -27.47 -17.32 -2.85
N SER A 182 -26.35 -17.52 -2.15
CA SER A 182 -25.84 -18.86 -1.81
C SER A 182 -26.80 -19.64 -0.91
N ARG A 183 -27.56 -18.94 -0.05
CA ARG A 183 -28.53 -19.53 0.88
C ARG A 183 -29.89 -19.81 0.24
N THR A 184 -30.30 -19.02 -0.75
CA THR A 184 -31.61 -19.15 -1.42
C THR A 184 -31.62 -20.16 -2.58
N LYS A 185 -30.48 -20.77 -2.94
CA LYS A 185 -30.42 -21.86 -3.93
C LYS A 185 -31.17 -23.14 -3.51
N GLY A 186 -31.78 -23.18 -2.32
CA GLY A 186 -32.65 -24.27 -1.87
C GLY A 186 -34.06 -23.86 -1.41
N LEU A 187 -34.42 -22.57 -1.38
CA LEU A 187 -35.72 -22.08 -0.91
C LEU A 187 -36.10 -20.79 -1.64
N ILE A 188 -37.36 -20.73 -2.09
CA ILE A 188 -37.98 -19.63 -2.87
C ILE A 188 -37.59 -18.26 -2.29
N PRO A 189 -37.11 -17.30 -3.10
CA PRO A 189 -36.51 -16.08 -2.59
C PRO A 189 -37.58 -15.09 -2.10
N TYR A 190 -37.47 -14.67 -0.85
CA TYR A 190 -38.07 -13.40 -0.40
C TYR A 190 -37.30 -12.25 -1.07
N VAL A 191 -37.99 -11.55 -1.96
CA VAL A 191 -37.48 -10.36 -2.65
C VAL A 191 -37.37 -9.21 -1.65
N LEU A 192 -36.16 -8.93 -1.19
CA LEU A 192 -35.85 -7.64 -0.59
C LEU A 192 -35.93 -6.59 -1.70
N LYS A 193 -37.02 -5.82 -1.71
CA LYS A 193 -37.17 -4.63 -2.55
C LYS A 193 -36.23 -3.55 -2.06
N TYR A 194 -35.06 -3.43 -2.66
CA TYR A 194 -34.33 -2.18 -2.67
C TYR A 194 -34.76 -1.35 -3.88
N PRO A 195 -34.76 -0.01 -3.79
CA PRO A 195 -34.95 0.85 -4.95
C PRO A 195 -33.90 0.49 -6.00
N LYS A 196 -34.33 0.30 -7.25
CA LYS A 196 -33.44 0.06 -8.38
C LYS A 196 -32.45 1.23 -8.47
N CYS A 197 -31.19 0.98 -8.13
CA CYS A 197 -30.10 1.78 -8.65
C CYS A 197 -29.80 1.22 -10.03
N ASP A 198 -29.86 2.07 -11.05
CA ASP A 198 -29.62 1.67 -12.44
C ASP A 198 -28.28 0.91 -12.55
N ASP A 199 -28.39 -0.36 -12.95
CA ASP A 199 -27.27 -1.28 -13.14
C ASP A 199 -26.41 -0.82 -14.32
N ASN A 200 -25.51 0.13 -14.08
CA ASN A 200 -24.44 0.43 -15.04
C ASN A 200 -23.07 0.27 -14.37
N TRP A 201 -22.68 -1.00 -14.18
CA TRP A 201 -21.35 -1.39 -13.68
C TRP A 201 -20.27 -1.42 -14.78
N ASN A 202 -20.53 -0.89 -15.97
CA ASN A 202 -19.62 -0.93 -17.13
C ASN A 202 -18.76 0.33 -17.35
N LEU A 203 -18.47 1.12 -16.30
CA LEU A 203 -17.69 2.36 -16.44
C LEU A 203 -16.35 2.36 -15.68
N LEU A 204 -15.70 1.20 -15.55
CA LEU A 204 -14.32 1.09 -15.04
C LEU A 204 -13.46 0.18 -15.93
N GLU A 205 -13.31 0.57 -17.20
CA GLU A 205 -12.14 0.21 -18.04
C GLU A 205 -11.17 1.38 -18.13
#